data_AF-A0A5E4IJ76-F1
#
_entry.id   AF-A0A5E4IJ76-F1
#
_cell.length_a   1.000
_cell.length_b   1.000
_cell.length_c   1.000
_cell.angle_alpha   90.00
_cell.angle_beta   90.00
_cell.angle_gamma   90.00
#
_symmetry.space_group_name_H-M   'P 1'
#
loop_
_entity.id
_entity.type
_entity.pdbx_description
1 polymer ?
#
loop_
_entity_poly.entity_id
_entity_poly.type
_entity_poly.pdbx_seq_one_letter_code
_entity_poly.pdbx_strand_id
1 'polypeptide(L)'
;MSGSQNHVVRMNIEGKIMPDFADIKKLISDNKTLGQIKSEIKAKMNAEISAASYNGSLHLGQSNYNLLNIKLAVLENNSSTINADVAGPKLNAKDKPTAIVGHIAMTTSRQENSTIGVGTLTMNSGQYSGQFKVLIDMKRGMGEHNGMKGCAFGGMNQKCERFGMNKEMGKPENKMPQKA
;
A
#
# COMPACT_ATOMS: atom_id res chain seq x y z
N MET A 1 0.88 27.75 32.99
CA MET A 1 -0.41 27.46 32.34
C MET A 1 -0.19 26.28 31.40
N SER A 2 -0.56 25.07 31.83
CA SER A 2 -0.31 23.84 31.06
C SER A 2 -1.51 23.57 30.15
N GLY A 3 -1.61 24.35 29.07
CA GLY A 3 -2.59 24.11 28.02
C GLY A 3 -2.16 22.92 27.17
N SER A 4 -3.05 21.95 26.97
CA SER A 4 -2.83 20.86 26.02
C SER A 4 -2.63 21.45 24.62
N GLN A 5 -1.40 21.46 24.12
CA GLN A 5 -1.10 21.91 22.77
C GLN A 5 -1.40 20.80 21.77
N ASN A 6 -2.24 21.12 20.80
CA ASN A 6 -2.58 20.23 19.69
C ASN A 6 -1.88 20.71 18.43
N HIS A 7 -1.20 19.80 17.74
CA HIS A 7 -0.53 20.08 16.47
C HIS A 7 -1.03 19.12 15.40
N VAL A 8 -1.20 19.63 14.19
CA VAL A 8 -1.49 18.78 13.03
C VAL A 8 -0.24 17.99 12.69
N VAL A 9 -0.38 16.67 12.62
CA VAL A 9 0.66 15.74 12.18
C VAL A 9 0.25 15.07 10.88
N ARG A 10 1.17 15.01 9.91
CA ARG A 10 0.98 14.25 8.67
C ARG A 10 2.21 13.39 8.43
N MET A 11 1.99 12.14 8.05
CA MET A 11 3.06 11.19 7.83
C MET A 11 2.91 10.53 6.47
N ASN A 12 4.01 10.39 5.75
CA ASN A 12 4.10 9.60 4.53
C ASN A 12 5.20 8.54 4.70
N ILE A 13 4.89 7.28 4.37
CA ILE A 13 5.84 6.18 4.38
C ILE A 13 5.66 5.41 3.08
N GLU A 14 6.75 5.25 2.35
CA GLU A 14 6.81 4.57 1.07
C GLU A 14 7.84 3.44 1.18
N GLY A 15 7.41 2.23 0.86
CA GLY A 15 8.26 1.04 0.88
C GLY A 15 8.31 0.39 -0.49
N LYS A 16 9.48 -0.17 -0.83
CA LYS A 16 9.63 -0.99 -2.03
C LYS A 16 9.52 -2.47 -1.63
N ILE A 17 8.41 -3.10 -2.00
CA ILE A 17 8.14 -4.51 -1.76
C ILE A 17 8.27 -5.25 -3.10
N MET A 18 9.02 -6.36 -3.12
CA MET A 18 9.23 -7.18 -4.31
C MET A 18 8.74 -8.61 -4.04
N PRO A 19 7.44 -8.89 -4.23
CA PRO A 19 6.94 -10.24 -4.04
C PRO A 19 7.52 -11.20 -5.09
N ASP A 20 7.98 -12.37 -4.66
CA ASP A 20 8.39 -13.45 -5.56
C ASP A 20 7.15 -14.15 -6.16
N PHE A 21 6.81 -13.77 -7.37
CA PHE A 21 5.68 -14.33 -8.11
C PHE A 21 5.89 -15.77 -8.56
N ALA A 22 7.13 -16.22 -8.77
CA ALA A 22 7.39 -17.61 -9.15
C ALA A 22 7.04 -18.53 -7.98
N ASP A 23 7.46 -18.12 -6.79
CA ASP A 23 7.14 -18.77 -5.54
C ASP A 23 5.63 -18.78 -5.24
N ILE A 24 4.92 -17.66 -5.48
CA ILE A 24 3.46 -17.60 -5.32
C ILE A 24 2.76 -18.56 -6.31
N LYS A 25 3.22 -18.63 -7.56
CA LYS A 25 2.66 -19.55 -8.57
C LYS A 25 2.88 -21.01 -8.18
N LYS A 26 4.02 -21.34 -7.58
CA LYS A 26 4.31 -22.69 -7.10
C LYS A 26 3.30 -23.16 -6.03
N LEU A 27 2.85 -22.23 -5.17
CA LEU A 27 1.81 -22.54 -4.18
C LEU A 27 0.48 -22.98 -4.80
N ILE A 28 0.19 -22.51 -6.02
CA ILE A 28 -1.03 -22.87 -6.76
C ILE A 28 -0.89 -24.25 -7.42
N SER A 29 0.32 -24.62 -7.84
CA SER A 29 0.60 -25.93 -8.46
C SER A 29 0.72 -27.07 -7.45
N ASP A 30 1.08 -26.76 -6.20
CA ASP A 30 1.05 -27.73 -5.11
C ASP A 30 -0.42 -28.06 -4.79
N ASN A 31 -0.76 -29.34 -4.59
CA ASN A 31 -2.12 -29.84 -4.30
C ASN A 31 -2.64 -29.40 -2.91
N LYS A 32 -2.61 -28.09 -2.64
CA LYS A 32 -2.99 -27.41 -1.41
C LYS A 32 -4.41 -26.89 -1.52
N THR A 33 -5.08 -26.81 -0.38
CA THR A 33 -6.39 -26.17 -0.29
C THR A 33 -6.26 -24.65 -0.48
N LEU A 34 -7.34 -24.00 -0.93
CA LEU A 34 -7.38 -22.53 -1.05
C LEU A 34 -7.07 -21.80 0.27
N GLY A 35 -7.43 -22.39 1.41
CA GLY A 35 -7.12 -21.83 2.74
C GLY A 35 -5.62 -21.82 3.02
N GLN A 36 -4.93 -22.92 2.70
CA GLN A 36 -3.47 -23.03 2.84
C GLN A 36 -2.75 -22.07 1.90
N ILE A 37 -3.16 -22.00 0.64
CA ILE A 37 -2.58 -21.08 -0.36
C ILE A 37 -2.70 -19.62 0.12
N LYS A 38 -3.89 -19.22 0.61
CA LYS A 38 -4.10 -17.86 1.15
C LYS A 38 -3.21 -17.56 2.35
N SER A 39 -3.08 -18.51 3.27
CA SER A 39 -2.24 -18.35 4.46
C SER A 39 -0.76 -18.19 4.10
N GLU A 40 -0.25 -19.03 3.19
CA GLU A 40 1.14 -19.00 2.77
C GLU A 40 1.49 -17.75 1.95
N ILE A 41 0.60 -17.31 1.04
CA ILE A 41 0.78 -16.04 0.33
C ILE A 41 0.83 -14.88 1.33
N LYS A 42 -0.09 -14.86 2.32
CA LYS A 42 -0.09 -13.82 3.36
C LYS A 42 1.20 -13.83 4.17
N ALA A 43 1.69 -15.00 4.58
CA ALA A 43 2.92 -15.13 5.34
C ALA A 43 4.13 -14.62 4.53
N LYS A 44 4.25 -15.00 3.26
CA LYS A 44 5.32 -14.52 2.37
C LYS A 44 5.26 -13.00 2.17
N MET A 45 4.06 -12.46 1.89
CA MET A 45 3.87 -11.01 1.76
C MET A 45 4.24 -10.25 3.04
N ASN A 46 3.86 -10.78 4.22
CA ASN A 46 4.21 -10.17 5.49
C ASN A 46 5.73 -10.16 5.73
N ALA A 47 6.42 -11.24 5.35
CA ALA A 47 7.89 -11.31 5.43
C ALA A 47 8.55 -10.25 4.54
N GLU A 48 8.09 -10.11 3.30
CA GLU A 48 8.58 -9.07 2.37
C GLU A 48 8.32 -7.65 2.88
N ILE A 49 7.13 -7.40 3.46
CA ILE A 49 6.80 -6.12 4.10
C ILE A 49 7.78 -5.83 5.24
N SER A 50 8.04 -6.80 6.12
CA SER A 50 8.94 -6.59 7.25
C SER A 50 10.42 -6.45 6.86
N ALA A 51 10.82 -7.00 5.71
CA ALA A 51 12.18 -6.87 5.18
C ALA A 51 12.38 -5.64 4.26
N ALA A 52 11.30 -4.98 3.86
CA ALA A 52 11.37 -3.89 2.89
C ALA A 52 12.15 -2.67 3.41
N SER A 53 12.81 -1.99 2.48
CA SER A 53 13.40 -0.68 2.74
C SER A 53 12.32 0.40 2.60
N TYR A 54 12.23 1.25 3.61
CA TYR A 54 11.23 2.30 3.72
C TYR A 54 11.87 3.70 3.71
N ASN A 55 11.23 4.62 3.00
CA ASN A 55 11.47 6.04 3.09
C ASN A 55 10.25 6.70 3.73
N GLY A 56 10.45 7.79 4.46
CA GLY A 56 9.32 8.50 5.04
C GLY A 56 9.61 9.93 5.43
N SER A 57 8.52 10.69 5.59
CA SER A 57 8.53 12.07 6.01
C SER A 57 7.44 12.33 7.03
N LEU A 58 7.73 13.21 7.98
CA LEU A 58 6.81 13.65 9.02
C LEU A 58 6.68 15.17 8.94
N HIS A 59 5.44 15.65 8.84
CA HIS A 59 5.12 17.06 8.95
C HIS A 59 4.42 17.31 10.29
N LEU A 60 4.99 18.18 11.10
CA LEU A 60 4.47 18.56 12.41
C LEU A 60 4.30 20.08 12.46
N GLY A 61 3.06 20.54 12.52
CA GLY A 61 2.73 21.96 12.44
C GLY A 61 3.17 22.56 11.10
N GLN A 62 4.24 23.35 11.10
CA GLN A 62 4.85 23.94 9.89
C GLN A 62 6.24 23.36 9.57
N SER A 63 6.74 22.43 10.39
CA SER A 63 8.08 21.85 10.24
C SER A 63 8.03 20.50 9.51
N ASN A 64 9.02 20.28 8.65
CA ASN A 64 9.20 19.02 7.93
C ASN A 64 10.37 18.23 8.53
N TYR A 65 10.19 16.93 8.68
CA TYR A 65 11.18 16.01 9.21
C TYR A 65 11.28 14.78 8.31
N ASN A 66 12.43 14.13 8.32
CA ASN A 66 12.61 12.79 7.76
C ASN A 66 12.30 11.74 8.81
N LEU A 67 11.72 10.64 8.34
CA LEU A 67 11.67 9.39 9.09
C LEU A 67 12.81 8.50 8.63
N LEU A 68 13.66 8.09 9.56
CA LEU A 68 14.81 7.21 9.35
C LEU A 68 14.60 5.90 10.10
N ASN A 69 15.36 4.86 9.73
CA ASN A 69 15.34 3.55 10.39
C ASN A 69 13.92 2.99 10.58
N ILE A 70 13.05 3.22 9.58
CA ILE A 70 11.65 2.85 9.64
C ILE A 70 11.54 1.33 9.69
N LYS A 71 10.91 0.83 10.74
CA LYS A 71 10.58 -0.58 10.94
C LYS A 71 9.07 -0.74 10.92
N LEU A 72 8.58 -1.50 9.96
CA LEU A 72 7.17 -1.89 9.85
C LEU A 72 7.04 -3.39 10.17
N ALA A 73 6.26 -3.73 11.19
CA ALA A 73 5.95 -5.11 11.51
C ALA A 73 4.45 -5.36 11.37
N VAL A 74 4.08 -6.34 10.55
CA VAL A 74 2.69 -6.77 10.44
C VAL A 74 2.37 -7.69 11.63
N LEU A 75 1.34 -7.34 12.38
CA LEU A 75 0.85 -8.12 13.50
C LEU A 75 -0.35 -8.99 13.08
N GLU A 76 -0.75 -9.88 13.97
CA GLU A 76 -2.03 -10.57 13.84
C GLU A 76 -3.20 -9.57 13.89
N ASN A 77 -4.39 -9.99 13.41
CA ASN A 77 -5.62 -9.19 13.45
C ASN A 77 -5.61 -7.89 12.62
N ASN A 78 -4.92 -7.90 11.47
CA ASN A 78 -4.85 -6.75 10.54
C ASN A 78 -4.30 -5.47 11.19
N SER A 79 -3.43 -5.62 12.19
CA SER A 79 -2.72 -4.52 12.81
C SER A 79 -1.26 -4.50 12.35
N SER A 80 -0.58 -3.36 12.49
CA SER A 80 0.84 -3.26 12.20
C SER A 80 1.49 -2.23 13.12
N THR A 81 2.78 -2.37 13.40
CA THR A 81 3.53 -1.37 14.16
C THR A 81 4.50 -0.64 13.24
N ILE A 82 4.64 0.66 13.46
CA ILE A 82 5.59 1.53 12.79
C ILE A 82 6.46 2.14 13.87
N ASN A 83 7.77 1.96 13.74
CA ASN A 83 8.77 2.63 14.58
C ASN A 83 9.76 3.33 13.67
N ALA A 84 10.09 4.59 13.97
CA ALA A 84 11.03 5.35 13.16
C ALA A 84 11.70 6.46 13.98
N ASP A 85 12.92 6.79 13.59
CA ASP A 85 13.63 7.95 14.12
C ASP A 85 13.23 9.21 13.35
N VAL A 86 13.10 10.32 14.05
CA VAL A 86 12.71 11.61 13.47
C VAL A 86 13.95 12.48 13.36
N ALA A 87 14.29 12.90 12.13
CA ALA A 87 15.48 13.70 11.87
C ALA A 87 15.13 15.03 11.16
N GLY A 88 15.75 16.13 11.58
CA GLY A 88 15.45 17.48 11.09
C GLY A 88 15.42 18.53 12.20
N PRO A 89 14.67 19.64 12.05
CA PRO A 89 13.79 19.97 10.93
C PRO A 89 14.56 20.25 9.63
N LYS A 90 13.89 20.04 8.49
CA LYS A 90 14.37 20.49 7.17
C LYS A 90 13.82 21.87 6.85
N LEU A 91 14.66 22.74 6.34
CA LEU A 91 14.23 24.03 5.79
C LEU A 91 13.70 23.85 4.36
N ASN A 92 14.33 22.98 3.58
CA ASN A 92 13.93 22.64 2.21
C ASN A 92 13.84 21.11 2.00
N ALA A 93 13.04 20.69 1.02
CA ALA A 93 12.85 19.27 0.70
C ALA A 93 14.15 18.52 0.34
N LYS A 94 15.14 19.22 -0.24
CA LYS A 94 16.43 18.68 -0.65
C LYS A 94 17.47 18.64 0.47
N ASP A 95 17.18 19.22 1.62
CA ASP A 95 18.16 19.29 2.71
C ASP A 95 18.38 17.88 3.29
N LYS A 96 19.65 17.56 3.53
CA LYS A 96 20.00 16.38 4.29
C LYS A 96 19.66 16.63 5.76
N PRO A 97 19.02 15.66 6.45
CA PRO A 97 18.72 15.82 7.87
C PRO A 97 20.03 15.95 8.66
N THR A 98 20.08 16.92 9.56
CA THR A 98 21.29 17.31 10.30
C THR A 98 21.49 16.50 11.58
N ALA A 99 20.41 16.08 12.25
CA ALA A 99 20.45 15.27 13.46
C ALA A 99 19.14 14.51 13.69
N ILE A 100 19.19 13.41 14.45
CA ILE A 100 18.02 12.75 15.02
C ILE A 100 17.55 13.59 16.21
N VAL A 101 16.31 14.05 16.16
CA VAL A 101 15.69 14.97 17.14
C VAL A 101 14.50 14.35 17.86
N GLY A 102 14.11 13.12 17.49
CA GLY A 102 12.99 12.45 18.11
C GLY A 102 12.79 11.02 17.62
N HIS A 103 11.72 10.41 18.09
CA HIS A 103 11.32 9.05 17.77
C HIS A 103 9.79 8.96 17.73
N ILE A 104 9.26 8.21 16.76
CA ILE A 104 7.84 7.95 16.61
C ILE A 104 7.59 6.44 16.66
N ALA A 105 6.61 6.05 17.48
CA ALA A 105 6.14 4.68 17.60
C ALA A 105 4.62 4.67 17.52
N MET A 106 4.05 3.88 16.62
CA MET A 106 2.59 3.76 16.49
C MET A 106 2.15 2.35 16.12
N THR A 107 0.91 2.05 16.50
CA THR A 107 0.19 0.87 16.05
C THR A 107 -0.93 1.31 15.13
N THR A 108 -1.01 0.68 13.97
CA THR A 108 -2.09 0.85 13.01
C THR A 108 -3.07 -0.30 13.19
N SER A 109 -4.36 0.03 13.22
CA SER A 109 -5.43 -0.96 13.19
C SER A 109 -6.28 -0.73 11.96
N ARG A 110 -6.50 -1.80 11.20
CA ARG A 110 -7.31 -1.76 10.00
C ARG A 110 -8.77 -2.02 10.36
N GLN A 111 -9.62 -1.07 10.02
CA GLN A 111 -11.08 -1.19 10.08
C GLN A 111 -11.62 -1.31 8.64
N GLU A 112 -12.93 -1.57 8.50
CA GLU A 112 -13.55 -1.90 7.21
C GLU A 112 -13.25 -0.85 6.12
N ASN A 113 -13.27 0.44 6.48
CA ASN A 113 -13.13 1.55 5.53
C ASN A 113 -11.99 2.53 5.86
N SER A 114 -11.25 2.33 6.95
CA SER A 114 -10.19 3.23 7.39
C SER A 114 -9.05 2.46 8.06
N THR A 115 -7.89 3.10 8.15
CA THR A 115 -6.77 2.59 8.95
C THR A 115 -6.36 3.67 9.92
N ILE A 116 -6.51 3.40 11.21
CA ILE A 116 -6.23 4.36 12.26
C ILE A 116 -4.90 4.00 12.91
N GLY A 117 -3.97 4.96 12.90
CA GLY A 117 -2.71 4.91 13.64
C GLY A 117 -2.85 5.60 14.98
N VAL A 118 -2.50 4.90 16.06
CA VAL A 118 -2.42 5.46 17.41
C VAL A 118 -1.02 5.23 17.94
N GLY A 119 -0.39 6.25 18.50
CA GLY A 119 0.99 6.14 18.95
C GLY A 119 1.50 7.29 19.80
N THR A 120 2.80 7.34 19.94
CA THR A 120 3.54 8.40 20.61
C THR A 120 4.61 8.98 19.71
N LEU A 121 4.80 10.29 19.81
CA LEU A 121 5.93 11.01 19.21
C LEU A 121 6.68 11.68 20.35
N THR A 122 7.97 11.37 20.47
CA THR A 122 8.85 12.00 21.44
C THR A 122 9.86 12.84 20.68
N MET A 123 9.91 14.13 20.99
CA MET A 123 10.86 15.08 20.41
C MET A 123 11.79 15.57 21.52
N ASN A 124 13.08 15.29 21.36
CA ASN A 124 14.10 15.60 22.36
C ASN A 124 14.61 17.04 22.24
N SER A 125 14.40 17.68 21.08
CA SER A 125 14.90 19.03 20.80
C SER A 125 14.09 19.73 19.71
N GLY A 126 14.24 21.05 19.62
CA GLY A 126 13.58 21.89 18.62
C GLY A 126 12.26 22.50 19.13
N GLN A 127 11.55 23.19 18.22
CA GLN A 127 10.32 23.94 18.55
C GLN A 127 9.22 23.06 19.16
N TYR A 128 9.15 21.80 18.76
CA TYR A 128 8.13 20.85 19.22
C TYR A 128 8.69 19.86 20.24
N SER A 129 9.60 20.28 21.14
CA SER A 129 10.15 19.39 22.17
C SER A 129 9.06 18.91 23.14
N GLY A 130 9.08 17.63 23.50
CA GLY A 130 8.13 17.01 24.41
C GLY A 130 7.61 15.67 23.92
N GLN A 131 6.61 15.14 24.64
CA GLN A 131 5.92 13.90 24.28
C GLN A 131 4.49 14.21 23.83
N PHE A 132 4.11 13.66 22.67
CA PHE A 132 2.80 13.83 22.07
C PHE A 132 2.13 12.48 21.90
N LYS A 133 0.81 12.46 22.12
CA LYS A 133 -0.04 11.37 21.63
C LYS A 133 -0.36 11.64 20.16
N VAL A 134 -0.18 10.64 19.32
CA VAL A 134 -0.36 10.72 17.87
C VAL A 134 -1.62 9.94 17.49
N LEU A 135 -2.48 10.59 16.69
CA LEU A 135 -3.62 9.98 16.03
C LEU A 135 -3.56 10.33 14.55
N ILE A 136 -3.50 9.32 13.69
CA ILE A 136 -3.39 9.49 12.23
C ILE A 136 -4.48 8.66 11.55
N ASP A 137 -5.25 9.30 10.68
CA ASP A 137 -6.11 8.61 9.72
C ASP A 137 -5.31 8.35 8.44
N MET A 138 -5.10 7.07 8.12
CA MET A 138 -4.34 6.64 6.97
C MET A 138 -5.28 6.35 5.81
N LYS A 139 -5.12 7.14 4.74
CA LYS A 139 -5.75 6.83 3.47
C LYS A 139 -5.05 5.62 2.85
N ARG A 140 -5.85 4.69 2.34
CA ARG A 140 -5.35 3.57 1.53
C ARG A 140 -4.56 4.14 0.36
N GLY A 141 -3.24 3.93 0.34
CA GLY A 141 -2.50 3.93 -0.91
C GLY A 141 -3.02 2.74 -1.71
N MET A 142 -3.95 2.98 -2.64
CA MET A 142 -4.11 2.05 -3.75
C MET A 142 -2.77 2.11 -4.48
N GLY A 143 -1.93 1.10 -4.29
CA GLY A 143 -0.83 0.91 -5.24
C GLY A 143 -1.46 0.90 -6.62
N GLU A 144 -1.08 1.86 -7.46
CA GLU A 144 -1.45 1.87 -8.86
C GLU A 144 -0.91 0.58 -9.46
N HIS A 145 -1.72 -0.47 -9.48
CA HIS A 145 -1.52 -1.61 -10.35
C HIS A 145 -1.79 -1.14 -11.79
N ASN A 146 -0.85 -0.39 -12.36
CA ASN A 146 -0.76 -0.12 -13.80
C ASN A 146 -0.35 -1.38 -14.57
N GLY A 147 -1.10 -2.47 -14.42
CA GLY A 147 -0.75 -3.74 -15.05
C GLY A 147 -1.81 -4.83 -15.15
N MET A 148 -2.98 -4.75 -14.49
CA MET A 148 -4.05 -5.73 -14.69
C MET A 148 -5.44 -5.11 -14.53
N LYS A 149 -5.86 -4.32 -15.53
CA LYS A 149 -7.28 -4.34 -15.92
C LYS A 149 -7.51 -5.64 -16.69
N GLY A 150 -8.17 -6.60 -16.06
CA GLY A 150 -8.71 -7.78 -16.76
C GLY A 150 -8.09 -9.10 -16.33
N CYS A 151 -8.37 -9.55 -15.11
CA CYS A 151 -8.43 -10.97 -14.77
C CYS A 151 -9.54 -11.16 -13.73
N ALA A 152 -10.79 -11.05 -14.19
CA ALA A 152 -11.93 -11.56 -13.45
C ALA A 152 -11.90 -13.09 -13.54
N PHE A 153 -11.30 -13.75 -12.54
CA PHE A 153 -11.42 -15.20 -12.39
C PHE A 153 -12.72 -15.51 -11.63
N GLY A 154 -13.69 -16.08 -12.36
CA GLY A 154 -14.67 -17.02 -11.81
C GLY A 154 -16.03 -16.45 -11.37
N GLY A 155 -16.98 -16.37 -12.31
CA GLY A 155 -18.42 -16.31 -12.03
C GLY A 155 -19.16 -17.11 -13.10
N MET A 156 -19.77 -18.21 -12.68
CA MET A 156 -20.34 -19.28 -13.51
C MET A 156 -21.50 -18.84 -14.41
N ASN A 157 -21.59 -19.54 -15.55
CA ASN A 157 -22.78 -19.72 -16.37
C ASN A 157 -24.02 -20.07 -15.54
N GLN A 158 -25.09 -19.28 -15.66
CA GLN A 158 -26.47 -19.76 -15.58
C GLN A 158 -27.29 -19.06 -16.67
N LYS A 159 -28.02 -19.89 -17.42
CA LYS A 159 -28.83 -19.57 -18.61
C LYS A 159 -29.79 -18.40 -18.39
N CYS A 160 -29.87 -17.50 -19.38
CA CYS A 160 -31.12 -16.87 -19.83
C CYS A 160 -31.05 -16.71 -21.36
N GLU A 161 -32.19 -16.92 -22.02
CA GLU A 161 -32.33 -17.30 -23.41
C GLU A 161 -32.39 -16.14 -24.42
N ARG A 162 -32.10 -16.49 -25.68
CA ARG A 162 -32.62 -15.99 -26.96
C ARG A 162 -33.26 -14.60 -27.02
N PHE A 163 -32.69 -13.74 -27.88
CA PHE A 163 -33.45 -13.04 -28.92
C PHE A 163 -32.69 -13.10 -30.25
N GLY A 164 -33.39 -13.49 -31.31
CA GLY A 164 -32.80 -13.85 -32.59
C GLY A 164 -32.71 -12.71 -33.62
N MET A 165 -32.55 -13.19 -34.85
CA MET A 165 -32.66 -12.53 -36.17
C MET A 165 -31.36 -12.03 -36.82
N ASN A 166 -30.88 -12.91 -37.71
CA ASN A 166 -30.62 -12.70 -39.14
C ASN A 166 -29.73 -11.54 -39.59
N LYS A 167 -28.64 -11.90 -40.30
CA LYS A 167 -28.47 -11.50 -41.70
C LYS A 167 -27.48 -12.43 -42.45
N GLU A 168 -28.11 -13.25 -43.28
CA GLU A 168 -27.72 -13.84 -44.57
C GLU A 168 -26.27 -13.75 -45.06
N MET A 169 -25.76 -14.95 -45.40
CA MET A 169 -24.68 -15.19 -46.37
C MET A 169 -25.19 -15.00 -47.80
N GLY A 170 -24.34 -14.47 -48.69
CA GLY A 170 -24.57 -14.53 -50.13
C GLY A 170 -23.36 -14.07 -50.93
N LYS A 171 -22.55 -15.03 -51.40
CA LYS A 171 -21.61 -14.83 -52.52
C LYS A 171 -22.39 -14.54 -53.81
N PRO A 172 -21.74 -13.91 -54.80
CA PRO A 172 -21.64 -14.62 -56.08
C PRO A 172 -20.24 -14.54 -56.72
N GLU A 173 -19.81 -15.66 -57.30
CA GLU A 173 -18.81 -15.71 -58.38
C GLU A 173 -19.41 -15.11 -59.66
N ASN A 174 -18.64 -14.43 -60.51
CA ASN A 174 -17.87 -15.05 -61.60
C ASN A 174 -17.46 -14.04 -62.71
N LYS A 175 -16.35 -14.37 -63.39
CA LYS A 175 -15.90 -13.96 -64.75
C LYS A 175 -15.15 -12.63 -64.97
N MET A 176 -13.83 -12.80 -65.16
CA MET A 176 -12.92 -12.07 -66.06
C MET A 176 -13.48 -11.97 -67.51
N PRO A 177 -13.06 -11.00 -68.36
CA PRO A 177 -11.77 -11.09 -69.07
C PRO A 177 -10.99 -9.77 -69.30
N GLN A 178 -9.71 -10.01 -69.61
CA GLN A 178 -8.67 -9.18 -70.21
C GLN A 178 -9.14 -8.10 -71.20
N LYS A 179 -8.46 -6.95 -71.22
CA LYS A 179 -7.45 -6.61 -72.25
C LYS A 179 -6.85 -5.21 -72.08
N ALA A 180 -5.56 -5.17 -72.39
CA ALA A 180 -4.70 -4.08 -72.86
C ALA A 180 -4.55 -2.84 -71.97
#